data_AF-A0A2U7N778-F1
#
_entry.id   AF-A0A2U7N778-F1
#
_cell.length_a   1.000
_cell.length_b   1.000
_cell.length_c   1.000
_cell.angle_alpha   90.00
_cell.angle_beta   90.00
_cell.angle_gamma   90.00
#
_symmetry.space_group_name_H-M   'P 1'
#
loop_
_entity.id
_entity.type
_entity.pdbx_description
1 polymer ?
#
loop_
_entity_poly.entity_id
_entity_poly.type
_entity_poly.pdbx_seq_one_letter_code
_entity_poly.pdbx_strand_id
1 'polypeptide(L)'
;MVEAPDYGHETTSEAFSYWLWLEAMHARFTGDYSRVAHAWQVLEQYMIPSTQDQPTNAGYNPSSPATYAAEHDLPEGYPSQLEFGVPVGQDPIAAELRTAYGTSTIYG
;
A
#
# COMPACT_ATOMS: atom_id res chain seq x y z
N MET A 1 -20.75 -11.28 5.99
CA MET A 1 -20.89 -9.96 5.33
C MET A 1 -20.06 -10.06 4.06
N VAL A 2 -20.58 -9.61 2.92
CA VAL A 2 -19.89 -9.64 1.61
C VAL A 2 -20.22 -8.33 0.90
N GLU A 3 -19.21 -7.53 0.60
CA GLU A 3 -19.35 -6.27 -0.13
C GLU A 3 -18.08 -5.97 -0.94
N ALA A 4 -17.12 -5.23 -0.39
CA ALA A 4 -15.76 -5.12 -0.90
C ALA A 4 -14.87 -6.23 -0.32
N PRO A 5 -14.69 -6.37 1.01
CA PRO A 5 -14.21 -7.62 1.61
C PRO A 5 -15.25 -8.73 1.45
N ASP A 6 -14.78 -9.97 1.38
CA ASP A 6 -15.64 -11.15 1.22
C ASP A 6 -15.92 -11.87 2.55
N TYR A 7 -15.20 -11.51 3.61
CA TYR A 7 -15.46 -11.99 4.97
C TYR A 7 -15.41 -10.89 6.02
N GLY A 8 -16.36 -10.91 6.96
CA GLY A 8 -16.59 -9.80 7.88
C GLY A 8 -15.52 -9.57 8.96
N HIS A 9 -14.57 -10.50 9.14
CA HIS A 9 -13.40 -10.29 10.00
C HIS A 9 -12.10 -10.07 9.20
N GLU A 10 -12.21 -9.89 7.89
CA GLU A 10 -11.18 -9.17 7.16
C GLU A 10 -11.19 -7.70 7.61
N THR A 11 -10.14 -6.98 7.24
CA THR A 11 -10.03 -5.55 7.47
C THR A 11 -9.37 -4.91 6.26
N THR A 12 -9.38 -3.59 6.18
CA THR A 12 -8.88 -2.84 5.04
C THR A 12 -8.03 -1.67 5.51
N SER A 13 -7.15 -1.17 4.65
CA SER A 13 -6.47 0.11 4.88
C SER A 13 -7.48 1.26 5.07
N GLU A 14 -8.65 1.17 4.42
CA GLU A 14 -9.79 2.04 4.67
C GLU A 14 -10.22 2.00 6.14
N ALA A 15 -10.48 0.82 6.72
CA ALA A 15 -10.87 0.69 8.13
C ALA A 15 -9.82 1.25 9.09
N PHE A 16 -8.52 1.04 8.80
CA PHE A 16 -7.43 1.64 9.57
C PHE A 16 -7.39 3.17 9.48
N SER A 17 -7.66 3.75 8.30
CA SER A 17 -7.75 5.21 8.13
C SER A 17 -8.93 5.80 8.91
N TYR A 18 -10.08 5.12 8.94
CA TYR A 18 -11.23 5.52 9.75
C TYR A 18 -10.96 5.38 11.24
N TRP A 19 -10.23 4.34 11.67
CA TRP A 19 -9.85 4.19 13.07
C TRP A 19 -8.94 5.33 13.52
N LEU A 20 -7.91 5.68 12.74
CA LEU A 20 -7.09 6.86 13.00
C LEU A 20 -7.92 8.14 13.09
N TRP A 21 -8.87 8.33 12.18
CA TRP A 21 -9.75 9.50 12.21
C TRP A 21 -10.63 9.53 13.47
N LEU A 22 -11.20 8.39 13.87
CA LEU A 22 -11.99 8.25 15.09
C LEU A 22 -11.18 8.64 16.33
N GLU A 23 -9.96 8.11 16.46
CA GLU A 23 -9.10 8.42 17.61
C GLU A 23 -8.61 9.87 17.59
N ALA A 24 -8.38 10.46 16.41
CA ALA A 24 -8.06 11.88 16.28
C ALA A 24 -9.23 12.77 16.72
N MET A 25 -10.47 12.37 16.44
CA MET A 25 -11.66 13.07 16.94
C MET A 25 -11.80 12.94 18.45
N HIS A 26 -11.59 11.74 19.00
CA HIS A 26 -11.54 11.55 20.45
C HIS A 26 -10.47 12.46 21.09
N ALA A 27 -9.26 12.48 20.53
CA ALA A 27 -8.15 13.31 21.02
C ALA A 27 -8.48 14.81 20.97
N ARG A 28 -9.14 15.28 19.91
CA ARG A 28 -9.58 16.69 19.80
C ARG A 28 -10.49 17.11 20.95
N PHE A 29 -11.42 16.25 21.36
CA PHE A 29 -12.40 16.59 22.41
C PHE A 29 -11.91 16.33 23.84
N THR A 30 -10.95 15.43 24.01
CA THR A 30 -10.50 14.98 25.34
C THR A 30 -9.10 15.45 25.71
N GLY A 31 -8.27 15.80 24.72
CA GLY A 31 -6.84 16.03 24.89
C GLY A 31 -6.00 14.74 24.98
N ASP A 32 -6.61 13.56 24.92
CA ASP A 32 -5.91 12.27 24.99
C ASP A 32 -5.50 11.76 23.60
N TYR A 33 -4.22 11.90 23.28
CA TYR A 33 -3.62 11.44 22.02
C TYR A 33 -3.03 10.02 22.09
N SER A 34 -3.08 9.36 23.26
CA SER A 34 -2.50 8.02 23.42
C SER A 34 -3.13 7.00 22.48
N ARG A 35 -4.43 7.17 22.18
CA ARG A 35 -5.17 6.30 21.27
C ARG A 35 -4.81 6.46 19.81
N VAL A 36 -4.52 7.70 19.38
CA VAL A 36 -4.00 7.97 18.03
C VAL A 36 -2.66 7.27 17.86
N ALA A 37 -1.76 7.41 18.85
CA ALA A 37 -0.46 6.74 18.83
C ALA A 37 -0.61 5.21 18.80
N HIS A 38 -1.55 4.65 19.55
CA HIS A 38 -1.81 3.21 19.53
C HIS A 38 -2.35 2.74 18.17
N ALA A 39 -3.35 3.43 17.61
CA ALA A 39 -3.89 3.09 16.29
C ALA A 39 -2.82 3.16 15.19
N TRP A 40 -1.94 4.17 15.23
CA TRP A 40 -0.81 4.27 14.31
C TRP A 40 0.19 3.13 14.48
N GLN A 41 0.52 2.76 15.72
CA GLN A 41 1.42 1.64 16.00
C GLN A 41 0.88 0.31 15.44
N VAL A 42 -0.43 0.06 15.58
CA VAL A 42 -1.06 -1.16 15.07
C VAL A 42 -1.11 -1.12 13.53
N LEU A 43 -1.33 0.05 12.93
CA LEU A 43 -1.24 0.24 11.47
C LEU A 43 0.16 -0.15 10.96
N GLU A 44 1.22 0.40 11.55
CA GLU A 44 2.59 0.09 11.17
C GLU A 44 2.94 -1.38 11.34
N GLN A 45 2.40 -2.02 12.38
CA GLN A 45 2.71 -3.41 12.69
C GLN A 45 2.04 -4.41 11.72
N TYR A 46 0.81 -4.13 11.29
CA TYR A 46 -0.02 -5.15 10.61
C TYR A 46 -0.47 -4.78 9.20
N MET A 47 -0.49 -3.49 8.83
CA MET A 47 -0.97 -3.06 7.51
C MET A 47 0.14 -2.57 6.61
N ILE A 48 1.20 -1.96 7.15
CA ILE A 48 2.37 -1.57 6.36
C ILE A 48 3.33 -2.76 6.28
N PRO A 49 3.65 -3.27 5.08
CA PRO A 49 4.56 -4.41 4.95
C PRO A 49 5.95 -4.10 5.51
N SER A 50 6.48 -4.99 6.35
CA SER A 50 7.85 -4.89 6.87
C SER A 50 8.88 -5.22 5.78
N THR A 51 10.17 -5.00 6.06
CA THR A 51 11.24 -5.45 5.15
C THR A 51 11.19 -6.96 4.86
N GLN A 52 10.64 -7.78 5.76
CA GLN A 52 10.49 -9.22 5.52
C GLN A 52 9.37 -9.54 4.53
N ASP A 53 8.32 -8.72 4.51
CA ASP A 53 7.17 -8.85 3.61
C ASP A 53 7.49 -8.31 2.21
N GLN A 54 8.46 -7.39 2.10
CA GLN A 54 8.91 -6.78 0.85
C GLN A 54 10.45 -6.75 0.68
N PRO A 55 11.12 -7.92 0.66
CA PRO A 55 12.58 -8.02 0.83
C PRO A 55 13.42 -7.67 -0.42
N THR A 56 12.81 -7.58 -1.59
CA THR A 56 13.52 -7.51 -2.89
C THR A 56 13.43 -6.17 -3.60
N ASN A 57 12.91 -5.12 -2.95
CA ASN A 57 12.78 -3.78 -3.55
C ASN A 57 14.10 -3.18 -4.05
N ALA A 58 15.25 -3.61 -3.51
CA ALA A 58 16.56 -3.18 -3.99
C ALA A 58 16.82 -3.56 -5.47
N GLY A 59 16.09 -4.54 -6.01
CA GLY A 59 16.13 -4.93 -7.42
C GLY A 59 15.26 -4.08 -8.35
N TYR A 60 14.48 -3.13 -7.83
CA TYR A 60 13.62 -2.27 -8.65
C TYR A 60 14.42 -1.36 -9.59
N ASN A 61 13.98 -1.26 -10.85
CA ASN A 61 14.57 -0.37 -11.85
C ASN A 61 13.57 0.73 -12.25
N PRO A 62 13.77 1.99 -11.81
CA PRO A 62 12.87 3.11 -12.15
C PRO A 62 12.77 3.42 -13.65
N SER A 63 13.76 3.00 -14.47
CA SER A 63 13.71 3.16 -15.93
C SER A 63 12.92 2.06 -16.65
N SER A 64 12.51 1.02 -15.94
CA SER A 64 11.70 -0.10 -16.43
C SER A 64 10.79 -0.59 -15.28
N PRO A 65 9.80 0.22 -14.86
CA PRO A 65 9.10 0.01 -13.59
C PRO A 65 8.15 -1.19 -13.59
N ALA A 66 7.63 -1.58 -14.77
CA ALA A 66 6.74 -2.72 -14.94
C ALA A 66 6.80 -3.25 -16.38
N THR A 67 6.18 -4.41 -16.63
CA THR A 67 5.84 -4.89 -17.97
C THR A 67 4.33 -4.80 -18.15
N TYR A 68 3.86 -4.23 -19.27
CA TYR A 68 2.44 -4.08 -19.54
C TYR A 68 1.75 -5.44 -19.72
N ALA A 69 0.53 -5.54 -19.20
CA ALA A 69 -0.48 -6.52 -19.57
C ALA A 69 -1.83 -5.80 -19.61
N ALA A 70 -2.67 -6.13 -20.58
CA ALA A 70 -3.98 -5.51 -20.71
C ALA A 70 -4.95 -5.97 -19.60
N GLU A 71 -5.80 -5.06 -19.14
CA GLU A 71 -7.03 -5.43 -18.44
C GLU A 71 -8.07 -5.95 -19.43
N HIS A 72 -9.01 -6.76 -18.95
CA HIS A 72 -10.09 -7.32 -19.77
C HIS A 72 -11.43 -7.07 -19.11
N ASP A 73 -12.48 -6.89 -19.93
CA ASP A 73 -13.84 -6.60 -19.45
C ASP A 73 -14.43 -7.73 -18.58
N LEU A 74 -13.95 -8.96 -18.76
CA LEU A 74 -14.45 -10.15 -18.08
C LEU A 74 -13.32 -11.04 -17.53
N PRO A 75 -13.55 -11.77 -16.42
CA PRO A 75 -12.54 -12.66 -15.82
C PRO A 75 -12.02 -13.76 -16.75
N GLU A 76 -12.81 -14.22 -17.72
CA GLU A 76 -12.42 -15.24 -18.70
C GLU A 76 -11.29 -14.77 -19.63
N GLY A 77 -11.03 -13.46 -19.69
CA GLY A 77 -9.87 -12.89 -20.39
C GLY A 77 -8.54 -13.09 -19.67
N TYR A 78 -8.55 -13.60 -18.43
CA TYR A 78 -7.35 -13.85 -17.63
C TYR A 78 -6.90 -15.33 -17.71
N PRO A 79 -5.58 -15.62 -17.68
CA PRO A 79 -4.48 -14.70 -17.44
C PRO A 79 -4.14 -13.82 -18.65
N SER A 80 -3.90 -12.54 -18.41
CA SER A 80 -3.49 -11.58 -19.44
C SER A 80 -2.01 -11.77 -19.80
N GLN A 81 -1.69 -11.76 -21.09
CA GLN A 81 -0.33 -11.93 -21.58
C GLN A 81 0.52 -10.68 -21.29
N LEU A 82 1.76 -10.89 -20.85
CA LEU A 82 2.75 -9.81 -20.76
C LEU A 82 3.24 -9.40 -22.16
N GLU A 83 3.19 -8.12 -22.46
CA GLU A 83 3.61 -7.54 -23.74
C GLU A 83 4.88 -6.69 -23.57
N PHE A 84 6.05 -7.31 -23.76
CA PHE A 84 7.35 -6.65 -23.58
C PHE A 84 7.67 -5.54 -24.60
N GLY A 85 6.88 -5.45 -25.69
CA GLY A 85 7.07 -4.44 -26.74
C GLY A 85 6.29 -3.15 -26.51
N VAL A 86 5.35 -3.13 -25.54
CA VAL A 86 4.56 -1.94 -25.22
C VAL A 86 5.42 -0.96 -24.40
N PRO A 87 5.59 0.29 -24.86
CA PRO A 87 6.37 1.27 -24.11
C PRO A 87 5.80 1.54 -22.71
N VAL A 88 6.67 1.52 -21.71
CA VAL A 88 6.35 1.89 -20.32
C VAL A 88 7.15 3.14 -19.95
N GLY A 89 6.55 4.03 -19.16
CA GLY A 89 7.19 5.26 -18.69
C GLY A 89 8.34 5.02 -17.70
N GLN A 90 9.02 6.09 -17.32
CA GLN A 90 9.98 6.09 -16.22
C GLN A 90 9.29 6.50 -14.92
N ASP A 91 9.66 5.87 -13.82
CA ASP A 91 9.24 6.27 -12.48
C ASP A 91 10.10 7.46 -11.98
N PRO A 92 9.52 8.65 -11.80
CA PRO A 92 10.26 9.84 -11.42
C PRO A 92 10.54 9.97 -9.92
N ILE A 93 9.92 9.16 -9.05
CA ILE A 93 9.93 9.38 -7.60
C ILE A 93 10.69 8.32 -6.79
N ALA A 94 10.86 7.10 -7.31
CA ALA A 94 11.52 6.03 -6.53
C ALA A 94 12.95 6.39 -6.08
N ALA A 95 13.72 7.09 -6.91
CA ALA A 95 15.07 7.52 -6.54
C ALA A 95 15.07 8.60 -5.45
N GLU A 96 14.11 9.54 -5.52
CA GLU A 96 13.92 10.59 -4.53
C GLU A 96 13.52 9.99 -3.18
N LEU A 97 12.50 9.14 -3.17
CA LEU A 97 12.02 8.46 -1.96
C LEU A 97 13.14 7.63 -1.30
N ARG A 98 13.89 6.86 -2.10
CA ARG A 98 15.02 6.08 -1.56
C ARG A 98 16.09 6.97 -0.93
N THR A 99 16.35 8.13 -1.52
CA THR A 99 17.32 9.11 -0.99
C THR A 99 16.82 9.74 0.29
N ALA A 100 15.54 10.11 0.34
CA ALA A 100 14.92 10.76 1.49
C ALA A 100 14.84 9.83 2.73
N TYR A 101 14.53 8.55 2.51
CA TYR A 101 14.24 7.62 3.60
C TYR A 101 15.33 6.56 3.85
N GLY A 102 16.37 6.51 3.01
CA GLY A 102 17.50 5.57 3.19
C GLY A 102 17.15 4.10 2.98
N THR A 103 16.00 3.79 2.40
CA THR A 103 15.49 2.45 2.15
C THR A 103 14.77 2.38 0.81
N SER A 104 14.69 1.19 0.20
CA SER A 104 13.86 0.96 -1.00
C SER A 104 12.48 0.40 -0.67
N THR A 105 12.18 0.15 0.61
CA THR A 105 10.86 -0.29 1.06
C THR A 105 9.82 0.80 0.89
N ILE A 106 8.59 0.42 0.55
CA ILE A 106 7.46 1.34 0.48
C ILE A 106 6.76 1.38 1.84
N TYR A 107 6.52 2.59 2.34
CA TYR A 107 5.74 2.85 3.55
C TYR A 107 4.38 3.41 3.14
N GLY A 108 3.38 2.54 3.04
CA GLY A 108 2.04 2.85 2.54
C GLY A 108 1.05 1.73 2.80
#